data_AF-A0A921DJI4-F1
#
_entry.id   AF-A0A921DJI4-F1
#
_cell.length_a   1.000
_cell.length_b   1.000
_cell.length_c   1.000
_cell.angle_alpha   90.00
_cell.angle_beta   90.00
_cell.angle_gamma   90.00
#
_symmetry.space_group_name_H-M   'P 1'
#
loop_
_entity.id
_entity.type
_entity.pdbx_description
1 polymer ?
#
loop_
_entity_poly.entity_id
_entity_poly.type
_entity_poly.pdbx_seq_one_letter_code
_entity_poly.pdbx_strand_id
1 'polypeptide(L)'
;MRVFSFLKNTGKGFLWGLLLVLAVFVAYIYYCFSNLIYFLPVANRLHGDLSENNAVLITLHNESELRPTLGFLTGFILLKRNEDNDITMEFHDSYDIEAPKKPIIAPDVIERNFSTDSRYQGWVFRDTNFNMQYSQNAKNAIAFLGYDKRYKNVNISAVISLDMHAIEKIIDAVGGVEFQGKILHGENFFSVLESQAKQFNRSDEIAWKNRKGSIKPLAVSIIKKCIKSIFSWKNISNTIEVLFAQRHILFYSPQVQIQKIFAEHNLTGAITLDQSNIVWGINYANIGGKKGDRYIEKSVKSTFSLDKNGKITEKMEIQFAHNGTRNLHSDRYFGYIRVVKSENVKLVGFQKNSNYINNPAVHAPSFPHTSEFDLFFYVDPSSEETLELTFKYPQNLLVGDAKKINIFTQPGLRKMPIEFVFQAFGDANISILNCEEVYFAENISSCSVIAPNAPEFISISLQKDETFPIFEDVIYEEDGKKIRLQFSEELEPVMVKDIILVEKNRKNKNIKAKNIVIRSVVNAPRAIEILLDQPLNFEKRKFYTVFIEGFSDVSGNIFEQYNIVIAYPKYK
;
A
#
# COMPACT_ATOMS: atom_id res chain seq x y z
N MET A 1 40.48 33.51 8.79
CA MET A 1 41.87 33.85 8.40
C MET A 1 42.91 33.88 9.54
N ARG A 2 42.58 33.62 10.83
CA ARG A 2 43.57 33.61 11.93
C ARG A 2 44.02 32.21 12.44
N VAL A 3 43.47 31.12 11.89
CA VAL A 3 43.84 29.74 12.33
C VAL A 3 45.12 29.22 11.64
N PHE A 4 45.52 29.82 10.52
CA PHE A 4 46.67 29.34 9.73
C PHE A 4 48.03 29.93 10.13
N SER A 5 48.09 30.97 10.98
CA SER A 5 49.38 31.60 11.35
C SER A 5 50.15 30.88 12.45
N PHE A 6 49.58 29.84 13.08
CA PHE A 6 50.24 29.09 14.17
C PHE A 6 51.08 27.89 13.67
N LEU A 7 51.01 27.56 12.38
CA LEU A 7 51.66 26.38 11.81
C LEU A 7 53.11 26.61 11.34
N LYS A 8 53.65 27.82 11.52
CA LYS A 8 54.85 28.25 10.77
C LYS A 8 56.20 28.03 11.46
N ASN A 9 56.35 27.24 12.54
CA ASN A 9 57.70 27.11 13.12
C ASN A 9 58.12 25.82 13.84
N THR A 10 57.40 24.70 13.77
CA THR A 10 57.95 23.40 14.16
C THR A 10 57.27 22.29 13.35
N GLY A 11 57.98 21.23 12.96
CA GLY A 11 57.37 20.07 12.27
C GLY A 11 56.18 19.46 13.04
N LYS A 12 56.10 19.72 14.36
CA LYS A 12 54.95 19.38 15.21
C LYS A 12 53.70 20.18 14.88
N GLY A 13 53.82 21.49 14.60
CA GLY A 13 52.68 22.33 14.22
C GLY A 13 51.99 21.82 12.96
N PHE A 14 52.76 21.56 11.89
CA PHE A 14 52.25 20.99 10.64
C PHE A 14 51.52 19.64 10.86
N LEU A 15 52.09 18.74 11.67
CA LEU A 15 51.48 17.46 12.02
C LEU A 15 50.14 17.65 12.76
N TRP A 16 50.08 18.55 13.75
CA TRP A 16 48.84 18.87 14.47
C TRP A 16 47.78 19.50 13.56
N GLY A 17 48.18 20.36 12.61
CA GLY A 17 47.29 20.91 11.59
C GLY A 17 46.70 19.82 10.69
N LEU A 18 47.53 18.87 10.26
CA LEU A 18 47.09 17.75 9.42
C LEU A 18 46.17 16.79 10.20
N LEU A 19 46.49 16.50 11.46
CA LEU A 19 45.63 15.72 12.36
C LEU A 19 44.27 16.40 12.60
N LEU A 20 44.25 17.73 12.76
CA LEU A 20 43.00 18.48 12.91
C LEU A 20 42.14 18.42 11.65
N VAL A 21 42.76 18.60 10.47
CA VAL A 21 42.04 18.48 9.18
C VAL A 21 41.48 17.08 9.00
N LEU A 22 42.26 16.04 9.32
CA LEU A 22 41.80 14.66 9.28
C LEU A 22 40.66 14.42 10.26
N ALA A 23 40.76 14.91 11.49
CA ALA A 23 39.72 14.77 12.51
C ALA A 23 38.42 15.46 12.09
N VAL A 24 38.50 16.68 11.54
CA VAL A 24 37.33 17.41 11.01
C VAL A 24 36.73 16.66 9.82
N PHE A 25 37.55 16.10 8.93
CA PHE A 25 37.07 15.34 7.78
C PHE A 25 36.38 14.03 8.20
N VAL A 26 36.94 13.30 9.17
CA VAL A 26 36.31 12.10 9.74
C VAL A 26 35.00 12.45 10.44
N ALA A 27 34.97 13.53 11.23
CA ALA A 27 33.74 14.03 11.85
C ALA A 27 32.69 14.43 10.79
N TYR A 28 33.13 15.01 9.67
CA TYR A 28 32.25 15.34 8.55
C TYR A 28 31.69 14.09 7.86
N ILE A 29 32.49 13.05 7.63
CA ILE A 29 32.00 11.76 7.11
C ILE A 29 30.96 11.18 8.07
N TYR A 30 31.26 11.16 9.38
CA TYR A 30 30.32 10.66 10.39
C TYR A 30 29.00 11.45 10.38
N TYR A 31 29.07 12.79 10.31
CA TYR A 31 27.89 13.65 10.20
C TYR A 31 27.08 13.35 8.92
N CYS A 32 27.77 13.25 7.78
CA CYS A 32 27.14 12.95 6.50
C CYS A 32 26.45 11.59 6.50
N PHE A 33 27.06 10.56 7.06
CA PHE A 33 26.56 9.18 7.01
C PHE A 33 25.97 8.69 8.34
N SER A 34 25.61 9.60 9.26
CA SER A 34 25.06 9.25 10.58
C SER A 34 23.86 8.32 10.49
N ASN A 35 22.98 8.56 9.51
CA ASN A 35 21.74 7.81 9.29
C ASN A 35 21.99 6.46 8.62
N LEU A 36 23.21 6.21 8.13
CA LEU A 36 23.64 4.98 7.47
C LEU A 36 24.80 4.33 8.22
N ILE A 37 25.08 4.72 9.46
CA ILE A 37 26.28 4.25 10.16
C ILE A 37 26.23 2.76 10.48
N TYR A 38 25.02 2.21 10.65
CA TYR A 38 24.80 0.77 10.84
C TYR A 38 25.28 -0.07 9.63
N PHE A 39 25.45 0.55 8.45
CA PHE A 39 26.00 -0.10 7.27
C PHE A 39 27.51 -0.28 7.33
N LEU A 40 28.24 0.48 8.15
CA LEU A 40 29.71 0.51 8.13
C LEU A 40 30.35 -0.89 8.37
N PRO A 41 29.90 -1.69 9.35
CA PRO A 41 30.41 -3.05 9.55
C PRO A 41 30.15 -3.95 8.34
N VAL A 42 28.96 -3.82 7.73
CA VAL A 42 28.58 -4.58 6.54
C VAL A 42 29.39 -4.17 5.33
N ALA A 43 29.55 -2.87 5.08
CA ALA A 43 30.33 -2.33 3.99
C ALA A 43 31.79 -2.78 4.08
N ASN A 44 32.39 -2.75 5.28
CA ASN A 44 33.75 -3.24 5.50
C ASN A 44 33.88 -4.74 5.21
N ARG A 45 32.92 -5.55 5.67
CA ARG A 45 32.90 -6.99 5.40
C ARG A 45 32.73 -7.30 3.91
N LEU A 46 31.74 -6.69 3.25
CA LEU A 46 31.53 -6.87 1.81
C LEU A 46 32.74 -6.43 1.01
N HIS A 47 33.37 -5.31 1.35
CA HIS A 47 34.58 -4.82 0.70
C HIS A 47 35.77 -5.77 0.89
N GLY A 48 35.91 -6.37 2.07
CA GLY A 48 36.95 -7.38 2.36
C GLY A 48 36.70 -8.72 1.67
N ASP A 49 35.44 -9.07 1.43
CA ASP A 49 35.06 -10.32 0.75
C ASP A 49 35.27 -10.25 -0.77
N LEU A 50 35.36 -9.05 -1.37
CA LEU A 50 35.54 -8.87 -2.82
C LEU A 50 36.85 -9.51 -3.29
N SER A 51 36.75 -10.37 -4.30
CA SER A 51 37.87 -10.98 -5.01
C SER A 51 37.50 -11.17 -6.48
N GLU A 52 38.35 -11.83 -7.28
CA GLU A 52 38.01 -12.18 -8.66
C GLU A 52 36.77 -13.10 -8.74
N ASN A 53 36.60 -13.98 -7.74
CA ASN A 53 35.52 -14.96 -7.67
C ASN A 53 34.45 -14.65 -6.62
N ASN A 54 34.54 -13.52 -5.91
CA ASN A 54 33.52 -13.07 -4.96
C ASN A 54 33.07 -11.66 -5.34
N ALA A 55 31.78 -11.51 -5.62
CA ALA A 55 31.22 -10.26 -6.12
C ALA A 55 30.00 -9.81 -5.31
N VAL A 56 29.71 -8.51 -5.37
CA VAL A 56 28.39 -7.97 -5.06
C VAL A 56 27.64 -7.80 -6.38
N LEU A 57 26.44 -8.39 -6.46
CA LEU A 57 25.55 -8.28 -7.61
C LEU A 57 24.64 -7.07 -7.40
N ILE A 58 24.77 -6.04 -8.23
CA ILE A 58 23.86 -4.90 -8.21
C ILE A 58 22.87 -5.06 -9.35
N THR A 59 21.57 -5.23 -9.06
CA THR A 59 20.54 -5.39 -10.10
C THR A 59 19.79 -4.08 -10.35
N LEU A 60 19.61 -3.75 -11.62
CA LEU A 60 18.98 -2.51 -12.06
C LEU A 60 17.59 -2.82 -12.60
N HIS A 61 16.58 -2.21 -11.98
CA HIS A 61 15.17 -2.47 -12.28
C HIS A 61 14.52 -1.26 -12.95
N ASN A 62 13.55 -1.52 -13.81
CA ASN A 62 12.74 -0.52 -14.48
C ASN A 62 11.28 -0.66 -14.03
N GLU A 63 10.88 0.13 -13.04
CA GLU A 63 9.53 0.16 -12.48
C GLU A 63 8.47 0.76 -13.43
N SER A 64 8.88 1.29 -14.58
CA SER A 64 7.95 1.60 -15.68
C SER A 64 7.39 0.33 -16.34
N GLU A 65 8.05 -0.80 -16.12
CA GLU A 65 7.55 -2.15 -16.38
C GLU A 65 7.47 -2.85 -15.03
N LEU A 66 6.47 -2.48 -14.23
CA LEU A 66 6.36 -2.86 -12.82
C LEU A 66 6.36 -4.38 -12.67
N ARG A 67 7.09 -4.88 -11.68
CA ARG A 67 7.11 -6.29 -11.31
C ARG A 67 6.84 -6.40 -9.81
N PRO A 68 6.50 -7.60 -9.31
CA PRO A 68 6.13 -7.82 -7.91
C PRO A 68 7.09 -7.23 -6.89
N THR A 69 8.37 -7.13 -7.23
CA THR A 69 9.33 -6.28 -6.53
C THR A 69 10.08 -5.40 -7.53
N LEU A 70 10.05 -4.09 -7.32
CA LEU A 70 10.72 -3.06 -8.09
C LEU A 70 10.18 -2.92 -9.52
N GLY A 71 10.69 -3.68 -10.48
CA GLY A 71 10.39 -3.50 -11.89
C GLY A 71 11.19 -4.43 -12.78
N PHE A 72 10.98 -4.41 -14.09
CA PHE A 72 11.68 -5.28 -15.04
C PHE A 72 13.20 -5.20 -14.85
N LEU A 73 13.85 -6.36 -14.67
CA LEU A 73 15.29 -6.43 -14.50
C LEU A 73 15.98 -6.11 -15.84
N THR A 74 16.47 -4.88 -15.99
CA THR A 74 17.01 -4.38 -17.27
C THR A 74 18.50 -4.63 -17.42
N GLY A 75 19.23 -4.79 -16.33
CA GLY A 75 20.67 -4.97 -16.33
C GLY A 75 21.20 -5.21 -14.94
N PHE A 76 22.50 -5.48 -14.85
CA PHE A 76 23.17 -5.69 -13.57
C PHE A 76 24.62 -5.24 -13.63
N ILE A 77 25.22 -5.08 -12.46
CA ILE A 77 26.62 -4.75 -12.26
C ILE A 77 27.23 -5.82 -11.36
N LEU A 78 28.38 -6.35 -11.75
CA LEU A 78 29.22 -7.13 -10.84
C LEU A 78 30.32 -6.22 -10.28
N LEU A 79 30.26 -5.99 -8.98
CA LEU A 79 31.31 -5.30 -8.23
C LEU A 79 32.24 -6.36 -7.64
N LYS A 80 33.49 -6.40 -8.11
CA LYS A 80 34.49 -7.40 -7.71
C LYS A 80 35.90 -6.83 -7.77
N ARG A 81 36.92 -7.60 -7.39
CA ARG A 81 38.33 -7.20 -7.63
C ARG A 81 38.88 -7.89 -8.87
N ASN A 82 39.75 -7.22 -9.61
CA ASN A 82 40.55 -7.86 -10.65
C ASN A 82 41.81 -8.52 -10.06
N GLU A 83 42.65 -9.11 -10.91
CA GLU A 83 43.93 -9.73 -10.53
C GLU A 83 44.89 -8.74 -9.83
N ASP A 84 44.84 -7.45 -10.20
CA ASP A 84 45.63 -6.37 -9.60
C ASP A 84 45.06 -5.87 -8.25
N ASN A 85 44.02 -6.53 -7.73
CA ASN A 85 43.31 -6.17 -6.50
C ASN A 85 42.57 -4.82 -6.57
N ASP A 86 42.34 -4.28 -7.76
CA ASP A 86 41.52 -3.08 -7.99
C ASP A 86 40.04 -3.40 -8.02
N ILE A 87 39.22 -2.51 -7.45
CA ILE A 87 37.76 -2.63 -7.51
C ILE A 87 37.29 -2.31 -8.92
N THR A 88 36.58 -3.26 -9.53
CA THR A 88 36.02 -3.16 -10.88
C THR A 88 34.50 -3.27 -10.85
N MET A 89 33.85 -2.59 -11.79
CA MET A 89 32.40 -2.66 -12.02
C MET A 89 32.15 -3.12 -13.45
N GLU A 90 31.63 -4.34 -13.59
CA GLU A 90 31.28 -4.93 -14.88
C GLU A 90 29.79 -4.73 -15.14
N PHE A 91 29.45 -3.96 -16.17
CA PHE A 91 28.06 -3.64 -16.53
C PHE A 91 27.57 -4.59 -17.61
N HIS A 92 26.38 -5.16 -17.40
CA HIS A 92 25.78 -6.15 -18.29
C HIS A 92 24.30 -5.86 -18.55
N ASP A 93 23.84 -6.16 -19.77
CA ASP A 93 22.42 -6.22 -20.09
C ASP A 93 21.85 -7.52 -19.46
N SER A 94 20.62 -7.50 -18.95
CA SER A 94 19.98 -8.71 -18.43
C SER A 94 19.71 -9.75 -19.52
N TYR A 95 19.71 -9.34 -20.79
CA TYR A 95 19.69 -10.25 -21.95
C TYR A 95 21.02 -10.97 -22.20
N ASP A 96 22.11 -10.53 -21.57
CA ASP A 96 23.42 -11.15 -21.77
C ASP A 96 23.49 -12.52 -21.11
N ILE A 97 22.72 -12.77 -20.04
CA ILE A 97 22.71 -14.06 -19.35
C ILE A 97 21.99 -15.11 -20.21
N GLU A 98 22.71 -16.18 -20.53
CA GLU A 98 22.17 -17.27 -21.33
C GLU A 98 21.04 -17.99 -20.58
N ALA A 99 20.00 -18.40 -21.32
CA ALA A 99 18.98 -19.28 -20.78
C ALA A 99 19.61 -20.64 -20.40
N PRO A 100 19.19 -21.27 -19.29
CA PRO A 100 19.71 -22.56 -18.90
C PRO A 100 19.39 -23.61 -19.96
N LYS A 101 20.37 -24.47 -20.28
CA LYS A 101 20.21 -25.53 -21.30
C LYS A 101 19.02 -26.46 -21.04
N LYS A 102 18.73 -26.71 -19.76
CA LYS A 102 17.51 -27.38 -19.32
C LYS A 102 16.58 -26.29 -18.81
N PRO A 103 15.38 -26.13 -19.40
CA PRO A 103 14.40 -25.16 -18.93
C PRO A 103 14.10 -25.37 -17.45
N ILE A 104 14.01 -24.27 -16.72
CA ILE A 104 13.63 -24.27 -15.32
C ILE A 104 12.16 -23.88 -15.26
N ILE A 105 11.41 -24.56 -14.40
CA ILE A 105 9.99 -24.27 -14.18
C ILE A 105 9.87 -22.83 -13.70
N ALA A 106 9.15 -22.00 -14.45
CA ALA A 106 8.91 -20.63 -14.04
C ALA A 106 7.90 -20.58 -12.88
N PRO A 107 7.85 -19.48 -12.12
CA PRO A 107 6.72 -19.20 -11.25
C PRO A 107 5.38 -19.38 -11.99
N ASP A 108 4.39 -19.95 -11.31
CA ASP A 108 3.07 -20.31 -11.90
C ASP A 108 2.44 -19.16 -12.70
N VAL A 109 2.56 -17.92 -12.21
CA VAL A 109 2.07 -16.72 -12.91
C VAL A 109 2.68 -16.54 -14.30
N ILE A 110 3.97 -16.84 -14.47
CA ILE A 110 4.66 -16.72 -15.77
C ILE A 110 4.18 -17.84 -16.69
N GLU A 111 4.12 -19.09 -16.21
CA GLU A 111 3.66 -20.22 -17.01
C GLU A 111 2.21 -20.05 -17.47
N ARG A 112 1.28 -19.68 -16.58
CA ARG A 112 -0.12 -19.45 -16.94
C ARG A 112 -0.29 -18.34 -17.98
N ASN A 113 0.58 -17.34 -17.96
CA ASN A 113 0.46 -16.20 -18.85
C ASN A 113 1.13 -16.43 -20.22
N PHE A 114 2.28 -17.11 -20.25
CA PHE A 114 3.11 -17.17 -21.44
C PHE A 114 3.25 -18.57 -22.05
N SER A 115 2.79 -19.65 -21.39
CA SER A 115 2.94 -21.02 -21.90
C SER A 115 2.29 -21.26 -23.27
N THR A 116 1.29 -20.47 -23.65
CA THR A 116 0.64 -20.54 -24.97
C THR A 116 1.28 -19.61 -26.01
N ASP A 117 2.22 -18.73 -25.60
CA ASP A 117 2.95 -17.86 -26.53
C ASP A 117 4.08 -18.66 -27.18
N SER A 118 4.03 -18.81 -28.50
CA SER A 118 5.05 -19.54 -29.26
C SER A 118 6.45 -18.92 -29.17
N ARG A 119 6.56 -17.68 -28.66
CA ARG A 119 7.82 -16.97 -28.42
C ARG A 119 8.34 -17.16 -26.99
N TYR A 120 7.58 -17.78 -26.10
CA TYR A 120 8.03 -18.06 -24.74
C TYR A 120 9.11 -19.14 -24.77
N GLN A 121 10.33 -18.75 -24.38
CA GLN A 121 11.51 -19.63 -24.39
C GLN A 121 11.81 -20.23 -23.00
N GLY A 122 10.81 -20.22 -22.12
CA GLY A 122 10.96 -20.60 -20.71
C GLY A 122 11.46 -19.46 -19.82
N TRP A 123 11.68 -19.79 -18.56
CA TRP A 123 12.11 -18.83 -17.55
C TRP A 123 13.57 -18.41 -17.73
N VAL A 124 13.83 -17.12 -17.59
CA VAL A 124 15.10 -16.46 -17.92
C VAL A 124 15.48 -15.43 -16.86
N PHE A 125 16.76 -15.05 -16.81
CA PHE A 125 17.33 -14.16 -15.80
C PHE A 125 16.53 -12.85 -15.59
N ARG A 126 16.16 -12.17 -16.67
CA ARG A 126 15.40 -10.91 -16.63
C ARG A 126 13.99 -11.01 -16.02
N ASP A 127 13.47 -12.23 -15.91
CA ASP A 127 12.13 -12.52 -15.34
C ASP A 127 12.23 -13.22 -13.97
N THR A 128 13.40 -13.19 -13.32
CA THR A 128 13.61 -13.81 -12.00
C THR A 128 12.84 -13.13 -10.86
N ASN A 129 12.32 -11.91 -11.09
CA ASN A 129 11.75 -11.03 -10.09
C ASN A 129 10.21 -11.02 -10.00
N PHE A 130 9.57 -12.18 -10.22
CA PHE A 130 8.11 -12.34 -10.19
C PHE A 130 7.52 -12.82 -8.86
N ASN A 131 8.32 -13.04 -7.82
CA ASN A 131 7.82 -13.37 -6.48
C ASN A 131 7.55 -12.09 -5.69
N MET A 132 6.56 -12.10 -4.78
CA MET A 132 6.32 -10.97 -3.86
C MET A 132 7.42 -10.86 -2.80
N GLN A 133 8.07 -11.98 -2.46
CA GLN A 133 9.21 -11.99 -1.56
C GLN A 133 10.51 -11.67 -2.32
N TYR A 134 11.06 -10.48 -2.07
CA TYR A 134 12.30 -10.03 -2.71
C TYR A 134 13.48 -11.00 -2.51
N SER A 135 13.61 -11.60 -1.33
CA SER A 135 14.68 -12.57 -1.05
C SER A 135 14.65 -13.77 -2.00
N GLN A 136 13.47 -14.22 -2.43
CA GLN A 136 13.33 -15.27 -3.43
C GLN A 136 13.78 -14.80 -4.81
N ASN A 137 13.45 -13.56 -5.19
CA ASN A 137 13.90 -12.96 -6.44
C ASN A 137 15.43 -12.82 -6.51
N ALA A 138 16.06 -12.38 -5.41
CA ALA A 138 17.51 -12.29 -5.31
C ALA A 138 18.20 -13.67 -5.41
N LYS A 139 17.65 -14.70 -4.75
CA LYS A 139 18.12 -16.09 -4.88
C LYS A 139 18.01 -16.60 -6.31
N ASN A 140 16.89 -16.32 -6.98
CA ASN A 140 16.68 -16.70 -8.37
C ASN A 140 17.71 -16.02 -9.28
N ALA A 141 17.96 -14.72 -9.12
CA ALA A 141 18.98 -14.01 -9.89
C ALA A 141 20.38 -14.63 -9.71
N ILE A 142 20.78 -14.95 -8.48
CA ILE A 142 22.05 -15.65 -8.20
C ILE A 142 22.09 -17.02 -8.89
N ALA A 143 21.01 -17.80 -8.80
CA ALA A 143 20.94 -19.12 -9.42
C ALA A 143 21.07 -19.04 -10.94
N PHE A 144 20.37 -18.10 -11.59
CA PHE A 144 20.46 -17.88 -13.03
C PHE A 144 21.85 -17.43 -13.48
N LEU A 145 22.49 -16.56 -12.70
CA LEU A 145 23.88 -16.19 -12.95
C LEU A 145 24.80 -17.42 -12.92
N GLY A 146 24.59 -18.33 -11.96
CA GLY A 146 25.37 -19.57 -11.84
C GLY A 146 25.15 -20.61 -12.96
N TYR A 147 24.05 -20.53 -13.73
CA TYR A 147 23.84 -21.39 -14.91
C TYR A 147 24.66 -20.94 -16.11
N ASP A 148 25.03 -19.66 -16.16
CA ASP A 148 25.89 -19.12 -17.19
C ASP A 148 27.35 -19.53 -16.93
N LYS A 149 28.00 -20.13 -17.93
CA LYS A 149 29.35 -20.65 -17.77
C LYS A 149 30.37 -19.57 -17.40
N ARG A 150 30.13 -18.32 -17.79
CA ARG A 150 31.02 -17.18 -17.49
C ARG A 150 31.04 -16.84 -16.00
N TYR A 151 29.95 -17.11 -15.30
CA TYR A 151 29.77 -16.71 -13.89
C TYR A 151 29.60 -17.89 -12.93
N LYS A 152 29.67 -19.14 -13.43
CA LYS A 152 29.51 -20.36 -12.63
C LYS A 152 30.39 -20.43 -11.37
N ASN A 153 31.58 -19.85 -11.42
CA ASN A 153 32.54 -19.85 -10.31
C ASN A 153 32.52 -18.54 -9.49
N VAL A 154 31.62 -17.61 -9.82
CA VAL A 154 31.47 -16.34 -9.10
C VAL A 154 30.47 -16.51 -7.97
N ASN A 155 30.96 -16.39 -6.74
CA ASN A 155 30.13 -16.36 -5.53
C ASN A 155 29.59 -14.95 -5.31
N ILE A 156 28.31 -14.85 -4.97
CA ILE A 156 27.65 -13.57 -4.70
C ILE A 156 27.57 -13.35 -3.19
N SER A 157 28.28 -12.34 -2.68
CA SER A 157 28.28 -11.99 -1.24
C SER A 157 27.04 -11.21 -0.82
N ALA A 158 26.51 -10.38 -1.72
CA ALA A 158 25.26 -9.66 -1.54
C ALA A 158 24.63 -9.30 -2.89
N VAL A 159 23.32 -9.09 -2.87
CA VAL A 159 22.54 -8.51 -3.95
C VAL A 159 22.02 -7.16 -3.48
N ILE A 160 22.26 -6.12 -4.28
CA ILE A 160 21.75 -4.76 -4.08
C ILE A 160 20.87 -4.44 -5.26
N SER A 161 19.58 -4.27 -5.05
CA SER A 161 18.62 -3.97 -6.12
C SER A 161 18.14 -2.54 -5.99
N LEU A 162 18.16 -1.81 -7.10
CA LEU A 162 17.61 -0.47 -7.18
C LEU A 162 16.82 -0.29 -8.46
N ASP A 163 15.75 0.48 -8.38
CA ASP A 163 14.96 0.87 -9.54
C ASP A 163 15.39 2.23 -10.13
N MET A 164 14.74 2.68 -11.19
CA MET A 164 15.10 3.95 -11.82
C MET A 164 14.75 5.12 -10.91
N HIS A 165 13.67 5.04 -10.12
CA HIS A 165 13.29 6.10 -9.21
C HIS A 165 14.39 6.39 -8.19
N ALA A 166 15.04 5.35 -7.64
CA ALA A 166 16.20 5.51 -6.79
C ALA A 166 17.34 6.28 -7.48
N ILE A 167 17.63 5.95 -8.75
CA ILE A 167 18.68 6.62 -9.51
C ILE A 167 18.31 8.08 -9.80
N GLU A 168 17.05 8.36 -10.18
CA GLU A 168 16.52 9.71 -10.40
C GLU A 168 16.75 10.59 -9.16
N LYS A 169 16.39 10.10 -7.97
CA LYS A 169 16.55 10.83 -6.71
C LYS A 169 18.00 11.05 -6.33
N ILE A 170 18.88 10.07 -6.58
CA ILE A 170 20.32 10.23 -6.33
C ILE A 170 20.93 11.30 -7.25
N ILE A 171 20.53 11.35 -8.53
CA ILE A 171 20.96 12.39 -9.47
C ILE A 171 20.55 13.78 -8.98
N ASP A 172 19.32 13.93 -8.51
CA ASP A 172 18.83 15.20 -7.97
C ASP A 172 19.57 15.60 -6.68
N ALA A 173 19.89 14.61 -5.83
CA ALA A 173 20.60 14.85 -4.57
C ALA A 173 22.01 15.46 -4.76
N VAL A 174 22.65 15.21 -5.92
CA VAL A 174 23.96 15.77 -6.29
C VAL A 174 23.87 17.03 -7.17
N GLY A 175 22.66 17.56 -7.38
CA GLY A 175 22.41 18.74 -8.21
C GLY A 175 22.53 18.48 -9.71
N GLY A 176 22.35 17.23 -10.14
CA GLY A 176 22.47 16.82 -11.54
C GLY A 176 23.86 16.28 -11.93
N VAL A 177 23.88 15.54 -13.03
CA VAL A 177 25.07 14.84 -13.54
C VAL A 177 25.36 15.31 -14.96
N GLU A 178 26.60 15.71 -15.24
CA GLU A 178 26.99 16.04 -16.61
C GLU A 178 27.11 14.75 -17.45
N PHE A 179 26.41 14.71 -18.58
CA PHE A 179 26.45 13.61 -19.53
C PHE A 179 26.30 14.15 -20.95
N GLN A 180 27.26 13.82 -21.83
CA GLN A 180 27.29 14.25 -23.23
C GLN A 180 27.10 15.78 -23.41
N GLY A 181 27.76 16.58 -22.56
CA GLY A 181 27.73 18.04 -22.62
C GLY A 181 26.43 18.70 -22.12
N LYS A 182 25.54 17.93 -21.48
CA LYS A 182 24.30 18.43 -20.85
C LYS A 182 24.24 18.03 -19.38
N ILE A 183 23.55 18.83 -18.57
CA ILE A 183 23.24 18.47 -17.18
C ILE A 183 21.98 17.61 -17.18
N LEU A 184 22.11 16.39 -16.67
CA LEU A 184 21.03 15.45 -16.47
C LEU A 184 20.47 15.61 -15.05
N HIS A 185 19.16 15.87 -14.96
CA HIS A 185 18.38 15.81 -13.73
C HIS A 185 17.54 14.54 -13.70
N GLY A 186 17.04 14.16 -12.52
CA GLY A 186 16.23 12.95 -12.31
C GLY A 186 15.01 12.92 -13.22
N GLU A 187 14.29 14.03 -13.36
CA GLU A 187 13.13 14.16 -14.27
C GLU A 187 13.41 13.75 -15.73
N ASN A 188 14.64 13.93 -16.20
CA ASN A 188 15.05 13.68 -17.58
C ASN A 188 15.80 12.34 -17.74
N PHE A 189 16.13 11.67 -16.62
CA PHE A 189 16.93 10.43 -16.61
C PHE A 189 16.30 9.33 -17.47
N PHE A 190 15.01 9.06 -17.28
CA PHE A 190 14.30 8.04 -18.07
C PHE A 190 14.38 8.31 -19.57
N SER A 191 14.04 9.53 -20.00
CA SER A 191 14.03 9.91 -21.41
C SER A 191 15.42 9.79 -22.04
N VAL A 192 16.47 10.20 -21.30
CA VAL A 192 17.86 10.03 -21.74
C VAL A 192 18.23 8.56 -21.83
N LEU A 193 17.98 7.76 -20.79
CA LEU A 193 18.29 6.33 -20.78
C LEU A 193 17.63 5.60 -21.96
N GLU A 194 16.34 5.87 -22.19
CA GLU A 194 15.57 5.29 -23.28
C GLU A 194 16.05 5.73 -24.66
N SER A 195 16.44 7.01 -24.80
CA SER A 195 17.01 7.50 -26.06
C SER A 195 18.32 6.77 -26.37
N GLN A 196 19.19 6.60 -25.39
CA GLN A 196 20.48 5.92 -25.54
C GLN A 196 20.28 4.44 -25.90
N ALA A 197 19.31 3.77 -25.27
CA ALA A 197 19.00 2.38 -25.56
C ALA A 197 18.42 2.15 -26.97
N LYS A 198 17.99 3.21 -27.67
CA LYS A 198 17.31 3.13 -28.98
C LYS A 198 18.06 3.81 -30.12
N GLN A 199 19.06 4.65 -29.83
CA GLN A 199 19.93 5.30 -30.82
C GLN A 199 21.00 4.33 -31.32
N PHE A 200 20.58 3.31 -32.07
CA PHE A 200 21.50 2.41 -32.75
C PHE A 200 20.88 1.90 -34.06
N ASN A 201 21.74 1.52 -35.02
CA ASN A 201 21.28 0.98 -36.28
C ASN A 201 20.71 -0.43 -36.09
N ARG A 202 19.39 -0.60 -36.24
CA ARG A 202 18.72 -1.89 -36.03
C ARG A 202 19.09 -2.97 -37.04
N SER A 203 19.64 -2.58 -38.20
CA SER A 203 20.11 -3.53 -39.23
C SER A 203 21.54 -4.04 -39.00
N ASP A 204 22.22 -3.53 -37.97
CA ASP A 204 23.57 -3.95 -37.59
C ASP A 204 23.49 -4.80 -36.31
N GLU A 205 23.80 -6.09 -36.45
CA GLU A 205 23.73 -7.06 -35.36
C GLU A 205 24.73 -6.74 -34.22
N ILE A 206 25.86 -6.11 -34.54
CA ILE A 206 26.87 -5.66 -33.58
C ILE A 206 26.36 -4.43 -32.84
N ALA A 207 25.78 -3.46 -33.54
CA ALA A 207 25.13 -2.31 -32.92
C ALA A 207 23.92 -2.72 -32.06
N TRP A 208 23.17 -3.74 -32.48
CA TRP A 208 22.06 -4.32 -31.71
C TRP A 208 22.51 -5.00 -30.41
N LYS A 209 23.63 -5.73 -30.45
CA LYS A 209 24.26 -6.32 -29.25
C LYS A 209 24.85 -5.24 -28.34
N ASN A 210 25.39 -4.16 -28.89
CA ASN A 210 25.99 -3.04 -28.15
C ASN A 210 25.03 -1.88 -27.83
N ARG A 211 23.71 -2.04 -28.04
CA ARG A 211 22.70 -0.97 -27.90
C ARG A 211 22.65 -0.27 -26.52
N LYS A 212 23.20 -0.90 -25.47
CA LYS A 212 23.31 -0.35 -24.11
C LYS A 212 24.72 0.17 -23.77
N GLY A 213 25.61 0.27 -24.76
CA GLY A 213 27.00 0.71 -24.58
C GLY A 213 27.14 2.09 -23.90
N SER A 214 26.16 2.98 -24.10
CA SER A 214 26.11 4.31 -23.47
C SER A 214 25.66 4.31 -22.00
N ILE A 215 25.08 3.21 -21.50
CA ILE A 215 24.62 3.11 -20.11
C ILE A 215 25.81 3.03 -19.15
N LYS A 216 26.89 2.34 -19.53
CA LYS A 216 28.11 2.27 -18.72
C LYS A 216 28.74 3.65 -18.49
N PRO A 217 29.02 4.47 -19.54
CA PRO A 217 29.46 5.86 -19.36
C PRO A 217 28.53 6.71 -18.49
N LEU A 218 27.21 6.54 -18.62
CA LEU A 218 26.24 7.26 -17.80
C LEU A 218 26.35 6.86 -16.32
N ALA A 219 26.34 5.56 -16.01
CA ALA A 219 26.49 5.06 -14.64
C ALA A 219 27.82 5.50 -14.01
N VAL A 220 28.92 5.44 -14.76
CA VAL A 220 30.23 5.95 -14.31
C VAL A 220 30.18 7.45 -14.01
N SER A 221 29.47 8.23 -14.82
CA SER A 221 29.32 9.68 -14.59
C SER A 221 28.52 9.97 -13.33
N ILE A 222 27.45 9.21 -13.08
CA ILE A 222 26.65 9.31 -11.84
C ILE A 222 27.52 8.97 -10.63
N ILE A 223 28.20 7.82 -10.62
CA ILE A 223 29.05 7.39 -9.50
C ILE A 223 30.16 8.40 -9.22
N LYS A 224 30.87 8.87 -10.27
CA LYS A 224 31.92 9.89 -10.13
C LYS A 224 31.36 11.19 -9.55
N LYS A 225 30.17 11.62 -9.97
CA LYS A 225 29.51 12.81 -9.43
C LYS A 225 29.19 12.63 -7.95
N CYS A 226 28.64 11.49 -7.53
CA CYS A 226 28.36 11.19 -6.12
C CYS A 226 29.62 11.23 -5.25
N ILE A 227 30.72 10.63 -5.70
CA ILE A 227 31.99 10.62 -4.97
C ILE A 227 32.58 12.03 -4.86
N LYS A 228 32.55 12.82 -5.94
CA LYS A 228 33.15 14.16 -5.97
C LYS A 228 32.31 15.23 -5.26
N SER A 229 31.01 15.03 -5.11
CA SER A 229 30.10 16.02 -4.52
C SER A 229 30.09 15.90 -3.00
N ILE A 230 31.25 16.16 -2.37
CA ILE A 230 31.48 16.02 -0.93
C ILE A 230 30.42 16.77 -0.12
N PHE A 231 30.10 18.01 -0.52
CA PHE A 231 29.08 18.84 0.12
C PHE A 231 27.65 18.29 0.01
N SER A 232 27.40 17.40 -0.95
CA SER A 232 26.11 16.72 -1.15
C SER A 232 26.02 15.41 -0.38
N TRP A 233 27.08 14.90 0.25
CA TRP A 233 27.05 13.58 0.90
C TRP A 233 25.95 13.42 1.95
N LYS A 234 25.68 14.46 2.76
CA LYS A 234 24.54 14.43 3.71
C LYS A 234 23.19 14.38 2.99
N ASN A 235 23.06 15.06 1.85
CA ASN A 235 21.82 15.02 1.07
C ASN A 235 21.64 13.63 0.41
N ILE A 236 22.72 13.05 -0.12
CA ILE A 236 22.73 11.70 -0.69
C ILE A 236 22.32 10.68 0.37
N SER A 237 22.91 10.73 1.57
CA SER A 237 22.60 9.75 2.63
C SER A 237 21.16 9.85 3.12
N ASN A 238 20.65 11.07 3.32
CA ASN A 238 19.24 11.30 3.64
C ASN A 238 18.32 10.80 2.51
N THR A 239 18.70 11.01 1.26
CA THR A 239 17.94 10.51 0.10
C THR A 239 17.91 8.98 0.06
N ILE A 240 19.05 8.33 0.32
CA ILE A 240 19.15 6.87 0.39
C ILE A 240 18.28 6.31 1.52
N GLU A 241 18.28 6.94 2.69
CA GLU A 241 17.42 6.54 3.81
C GLU A 241 15.93 6.61 3.46
N VAL A 242 15.49 7.67 2.77
CA VAL A 242 14.12 7.78 2.25
C VAL A 242 13.82 6.68 1.24
N LEU A 243 14.75 6.40 0.32
CA LEU A 243 14.58 5.33 -0.68
C LEU A 243 14.53 3.93 -0.05
N PHE A 244 15.19 3.71 1.09
CA PHE A 244 15.05 2.49 1.89
C PHE A 244 13.66 2.38 2.49
N ALA A 245 13.19 3.43 3.16
CA ALA A 245 11.84 3.45 3.74
C ALA A 245 10.75 3.22 2.66
N GLN A 246 10.96 3.77 1.46
CA GLN A 246 10.07 3.64 0.31
C GLN A 246 10.27 2.35 -0.51
N ARG A 247 11.24 1.50 -0.12
CA ARG A 247 11.53 0.20 -0.77
C ARG A 247 11.91 0.33 -2.26
N HIS A 248 12.61 1.40 -2.62
CA HIS A 248 13.21 1.59 -3.95
C HIS A 248 14.65 1.06 -4.04
N ILE A 249 15.25 0.76 -2.87
CA ILE A 249 16.54 0.06 -2.77
C ILE A 249 16.36 -1.13 -1.82
N LEU A 250 16.70 -2.33 -2.28
CA LEU A 250 16.53 -3.57 -1.53
C LEU A 250 17.85 -4.35 -1.46
N PHE A 251 18.04 -5.05 -0.34
CA PHE A 251 19.26 -5.78 -0.02
C PHE A 251 18.98 -7.24 0.32
N TYR A 252 19.84 -8.13 -0.17
CA TYR A 252 19.84 -9.54 0.18
C TYR A 252 21.28 -10.03 0.32
N SER A 253 21.54 -10.93 1.25
CA SER A 253 22.81 -11.64 1.34
C SER A 253 22.58 -13.13 1.59
N PRO A 254 23.32 -14.02 0.88
CA PRO A 254 23.39 -15.43 1.26
C PRO A 254 24.07 -15.65 2.62
N GLN A 255 24.86 -14.69 3.10
CA GLN A 255 25.52 -14.77 4.40
C GLN A 255 24.53 -14.40 5.51
N VAL A 256 24.17 -15.37 6.36
CA VAL A 256 23.18 -15.22 7.43
C VAL A 256 23.45 -14.00 8.33
N GLN A 257 24.71 -13.72 8.67
CA GLN A 257 25.06 -12.59 9.54
C GLN A 257 24.81 -11.23 8.88
N ILE A 258 25.08 -11.12 7.57
CA ILE A 258 24.80 -9.88 6.82
C ILE A 258 23.29 -9.73 6.60
N GLN A 259 22.61 -10.83 6.26
CA GLN A 259 21.17 -10.82 6.03
C GLN A 259 20.37 -10.40 7.27
N LYS A 260 20.83 -10.78 8.47
CA LYS A 260 20.23 -10.33 9.74
C LYS A 260 20.30 -8.81 9.89
N ILE A 261 21.47 -8.22 9.64
CA ILE A 261 21.64 -6.75 9.71
C ILE A 261 20.73 -6.07 8.68
N PHE A 262 20.63 -6.61 7.46
CA PHE A 262 19.69 -6.07 6.47
C PHE A 262 18.24 -6.15 6.93
N ALA A 263 17.84 -7.23 7.58
CA ALA A 263 16.48 -7.40 8.09
C ALA A 263 16.18 -6.49 9.29
N GLU A 264 17.10 -6.36 10.24
CA GLU A 264 16.99 -5.51 11.43
C GLU A 264 16.78 -4.03 11.06
N HIS A 265 17.28 -3.60 9.91
CA HIS A 265 17.15 -2.24 9.40
C HIS A 265 16.12 -2.10 8.26
N ASN A 266 15.22 -3.09 8.08
CA ASN A 266 14.14 -3.07 7.07
C ASN A 266 14.60 -2.89 5.61
N LEU A 267 15.83 -3.29 5.28
CA LEU A 267 16.44 -3.11 3.96
C LEU A 267 16.10 -4.23 2.98
N THR A 268 15.50 -5.31 3.47
CA THR A 268 15.24 -6.53 2.69
C THR A 268 13.96 -6.46 1.88
N GLY A 269 13.12 -5.45 2.11
CA GLY A 269 11.75 -5.41 1.59
C GLY A 269 10.91 -6.59 2.09
N ALA A 270 11.31 -7.24 3.19
CA ALA A 270 10.51 -8.28 3.81
C ALA A 270 9.19 -7.70 4.29
N ILE A 271 8.12 -8.45 4.05
CA ILE A 271 6.79 -8.13 4.53
C ILE A 271 6.60 -8.94 5.81
N THR A 272 6.63 -8.26 6.95
CA THR A 272 6.39 -8.86 8.25
C THR A 272 4.90 -8.79 8.56
N LEU A 273 4.25 -9.94 8.63
CA LEU A 273 2.83 -10.04 8.97
C LEU A 273 2.72 -10.62 10.38
N ASP A 274 2.15 -9.85 11.30
CA ASP A 274 1.65 -10.39 12.56
C ASP A 274 0.38 -11.19 12.26
N GLN A 275 0.42 -12.49 12.58
CA GLN A 275 -0.65 -13.45 12.29
C GLN A 275 -1.92 -13.19 13.08
N SER A 276 -1.84 -12.41 14.16
CA SER A 276 -3.01 -12.02 14.96
C SER A 276 -3.81 -10.87 14.35
N ASN A 277 -3.22 -10.17 13.37
CA ASN A 277 -3.82 -9.00 12.72
C ASN A 277 -4.56 -9.37 11.44
N ILE A 278 -5.48 -8.49 11.04
CA ILE A 278 -6.09 -8.55 9.71
C ILE A 278 -5.01 -8.25 8.68
N VAL A 279 -4.93 -9.03 7.59
CA VAL A 279 -3.99 -8.77 6.50
C VAL A 279 -4.74 -8.10 5.36
N TRP A 280 -4.18 -6.99 4.89
CA TRP A 280 -4.61 -6.29 3.70
C TRP A 280 -3.40 -5.96 2.83
N GLY A 281 -3.51 -6.26 1.54
CA GLY A 281 -2.71 -5.56 0.55
C GLY A 281 -2.77 -6.15 -0.84
N ILE A 282 -1.95 -5.55 -1.68
CA ILE A 282 -2.07 -5.65 -3.12
C ILE A 282 -0.70 -5.63 -3.78
N ASN A 283 -0.54 -6.42 -4.83
CA ASN A 283 0.68 -6.48 -5.61
C ASN A 283 0.34 -6.52 -7.10
N TYR A 284 1.03 -5.71 -7.88
CA TYR A 284 0.83 -5.55 -9.31
C TYR A 284 2.06 -6.01 -10.08
N ALA A 285 1.83 -6.52 -11.27
CA ALA A 285 2.85 -6.71 -12.28
C ALA A 285 2.32 -6.28 -13.64
N ASN A 286 3.18 -5.63 -14.39
CA ASN A 286 3.04 -5.42 -15.81
C ASN A 286 3.65 -6.63 -16.53
N ILE A 287 2.77 -7.34 -17.23
CA ILE A 287 3.10 -8.52 -18.02
C ILE A 287 2.96 -8.23 -19.52
N GLY A 288 2.59 -7.00 -19.88
CA GLY A 288 2.50 -6.49 -21.24
C GLY A 288 2.01 -5.03 -21.24
N GLY A 289 2.25 -4.31 -22.33
CA GLY A 289 1.96 -2.86 -22.40
C GLY A 289 3.19 -1.96 -22.36
N LYS A 290 4.39 -2.52 -22.59
CA LYS A 290 5.68 -1.81 -22.60
C LYS A 290 5.90 -1.12 -21.25
N LYS A 291 6.52 0.06 -21.25
CA LYS A 291 6.79 0.92 -20.08
C LYS A 291 5.53 1.65 -19.56
N GLY A 292 4.41 0.94 -19.64
CA GLY A 292 3.06 1.46 -19.42
C GLY A 292 2.82 1.96 -18.00
N ASP A 293 3.53 1.46 -16.98
CA ASP A 293 3.30 1.88 -15.59
C ASP A 293 3.57 3.35 -15.33
N ARG A 294 4.32 4.04 -16.20
CA ARG A 294 4.46 5.51 -16.15
C ARG A 294 3.16 6.25 -16.40
N TYR A 295 2.22 5.58 -17.08
CA TYR A 295 0.95 6.13 -17.54
C TYR A 295 -0.25 5.53 -16.81
N ILE A 296 -0.04 4.51 -15.97
CA ILE A 296 -1.10 3.89 -15.17
C ILE A 296 -1.10 4.47 -13.76
N GLU A 297 -2.10 5.29 -13.47
CA GLU A 297 -2.43 5.67 -12.10
C GLU A 297 -3.26 4.55 -11.44
N LYS A 298 -2.98 4.30 -10.16
CA LYS A 298 -3.59 3.23 -9.38
C LYS A 298 -4.11 3.82 -8.08
N SER A 299 -5.34 3.49 -7.69
CA SER A 299 -5.90 3.82 -6.38
C SER A 299 -6.76 2.68 -5.86
N VAL A 300 -6.91 2.59 -4.54
CA VAL A 300 -7.74 1.57 -3.90
C VAL A 300 -8.63 2.19 -2.84
N LYS A 301 -9.92 1.82 -2.85
CA LYS A 301 -10.86 2.08 -1.77
C LYS A 301 -11.36 0.77 -1.19
N SER A 302 -11.13 0.54 0.09
CA SER A 302 -11.62 -0.64 0.82
C SER A 302 -12.63 -0.20 1.87
N THR A 303 -13.90 -0.51 1.63
CA THR A 303 -15.01 -0.25 2.54
C THR A 303 -15.34 -1.50 3.35
N PHE A 304 -15.08 -1.47 4.66
CA PHE A 304 -15.43 -2.50 5.62
C PHE A 304 -16.75 -2.17 6.31
N SER A 305 -17.78 -2.96 6.03
CA SER A 305 -19.08 -2.86 6.69
C SER A 305 -19.20 -3.94 7.77
N LEU A 306 -19.56 -3.51 8.98
CA LEU A 306 -19.84 -4.37 10.12
C LEU A 306 -21.35 -4.55 10.24
N ASP A 307 -21.82 -5.78 10.40
CA ASP A 307 -23.22 -6.03 10.78
C ASP A 307 -23.41 -6.02 12.30
N LYS A 308 -24.66 -6.12 12.75
CA LYS A 308 -25.03 -6.16 14.18
C LYS A 308 -24.37 -7.28 14.99
N ASN A 309 -23.88 -8.33 14.34
CA ASN A 309 -23.18 -9.45 14.99
C ASN A 309 -21.65 -9.26 14.95
N GLY A 310 -21.17 -8.10 14.48
CA GLY A 310 -19.77 -7.78 14.28
C GLY A 310 -19.14 -8.44 13.05
N LYS A 311 -19.93 -9.01 12.14
CA LYS A 311 -19.38 -9.69 10.96
C LYS A 311 -18.87 -8.67 9.95
N ILE A 312 -17.65 -8.90 9.47
CA ILE A 312 -16.97 -7.97 8.58
C ILE A 312 -17.15 -8.39 7.12
N THR A 313 -17.69 -7.48 6.30
CA THR A 313 -17.71 -7.57 4.84
C THR A 313 -16.88 -6.42 4.26
N GLU A 314 -15.97 -6.71 3.34
CA GLU A 314 -15.19 -5.68 2.66
C GLU A 314 -15.61 -5.59 1.19
N LYS A 315 -15.96 -4.38 0.73
CA LYS A 315 -16.00 -4.02 -0.68
C LYS A 315 -14.70 -3.32 -1.04
N MET A 316 -13.89 -3.94 -1.89
CA MET A 316 -12.63 -3.39 -2.39
C MET A 316 -12.81 -2.95 -3.84
N GLU A 317 -12.54 -1.67 -4.11
CA GLU A 317 -12.60 -1.04 -5.42
C GLU A 317 -11.19 -0.59 -5.81
N ILE A 318 -10.64 -1.18 -6.87
CA ILE A 318 -9.29 -0.88 -7.35
C ILE A 318 -9.43 -0.21 -8.71
N GLN A 319 -9.00 1.04 -8.80
CA GLN A 319 -9.10 1.84 -10.02
C GLN A 319 -7.76 1.91 -10.74
N PHE A 320 -7.82 1.84 -12.06
CA PHE A 320 -6.70 2.01 -12.97
C PHE A 320 -7.05 3.08 -14.00
N ALA A 321 -6.31 4.17 -14.05
CA ALA A 321 -6.46 5.20 -15.08
C ALA A 321 -5.23 5.21 -16.00
N HIS A 322 -5.45 4.95 -17.29
CA HIS A 322 -4.38 4.99 -18.29
C HIS A 322 -4.30 6.38 -18.93
N ASN A 323 -3.50 7.27 -18.35
CA ASN A 323 -3.34 8.66 -18.78
C ASN A 323 -2.48 8.84 -20.04
N GLY A 324 -1.86 7.77 -20.53
CA GLY A 324 -1.06 7.78 -21.76
C GLY A 324 -1.87 7.52 -23.04
N THR A 325 -1.22 7.74 -24.17
CA THR A 325 -1.66 7.35 -25.52
C THR A 325 -0.75 6.28 -26.10
N ARG A 326 -1.16 5.58 -27.17
CA ARG A 326 -0.29 4.60 -27.84
C ARG A 326 0.97 5.28 -28.38
N ASN A 327 2.13 4.88 -27.88
CA ASN A 327 3.41 5.45 -28.27
C ASN A 327 4.56 4.43 -28.10
N LEU A 328 5.80 4.92 -28.15
CA LEU A 328 7.01 4.11 -28.03
C LEU A 328 7.15 3.41 -26.66
N HIS A 329 6.51 3.95 -25.63
CA HIS A 329 6.60 3.52 -24.23
C HIS A 329 5.27 3.03 -23.66
N SER A 330 4.14 3.32 -24.31
CA SER A 330 2.80 2.92 -23.87
C SER A 330 2.05 2.14 -24.94
N ASP A 331 1.25 1.17 -24.52
CA ASP A 331 0.29 0.43 -25.33
C ASP A 331 -0.88 -0.01 -24.45
N ARG A 332 -1.80 -0.82 -24.98
CA ARG A 332 -2.78 -1.52 -24.13
C ARG A 332 -2.07 -2.21 -22.97
N TYR A 333 -2.36 -1.76 -21.76
CA TYR A 333 -1.71 -2.26 -20.55
C TYR A 333 -2.26 -3.63 -20.24
N PHE A 334 -1.37 -4.59 -20.01
CA PHE A 334 -1.71 -5.94 -19.60
C PHE A 334 -1.18 -6.14 -18.18
N GLY A 335 -2.10 -6.08 -17.23
CA GLY A 335 -1.81 -6.16 -15.81
C GLY A 335 -2.10 -7.53 -15.21
N TYR A 336 -1.31 -7.85 -14.21
CA TYR A 336 -1.56 -8.91 -13.24
C TYR A 336 -1.64 -8.29 -11.86
N ILE A 337 -2.63 -8.69 -11.08
CA ILE A 337 -2.82 -8.23 -9.70
C ILE A 337 -3.03 -9.43 -8.79
N ARG A 338 -2.41 -9.38 -7.61
CA ARG A 338 -2.66 -10.25 -6.47
C ARG A 338 -3.20 -9.42 -5.32
N VAL A 339 -4.33 -9.83 -4.79
CA VAL A 339 -4.91 -9.32 -3.55
C VAL A 339 -4.62 -10.34 -2.46
N VAL A 340 -3.91 -9.92 -1.42
CA VAL A 340 -3.51 -10.79 -0.31
C VAL A 340 -4.33 -10.41 0.92
N LYS A 341 -4.96 -11.42 1.52
CA LYS A 341 -5.87 -11.30 2.67
C LYS A 341 -5.46 -12.27 3.77
N SER A 342 -6.04 -12.12 4.96
CA SER A 342 -5.90 -13.11 6.03
C SER A 342 -6.35 -14.49 5.55
N GLU A 343 -5.76 -15.53 6.13
CA GLU A 343 -6.22 -16.90 5.94
C GLU A 343 -7.74 -17.03 6.16
N ASN A 344 -8.39 -17.88 5.37
CA ASN A 344 -9.83 -18.17 5.44
C ASN A 344 -10.78 -17.02 5.07
N VAL A 345 -10.27 -15.85 4.64
CA VAL A 345 -11.10 -14.82 3.99
C VAL A 345 -11.67 -15.38 2.68
N LYS A 346 -12.96 -15.18 2.45
CA LYS A 346 -13.65 -15.69 1.26
C LYS A 346 -13.99 -14.55 0.32
N LEU A 347 -13.57 -14.67 -0.95
CA LEU A 347 -14.11 -13.86 -2.01
C LEU A 347 -15.54 -14.33 -2.33
N VAL A 348 -16.51 -13.43 -2.19
CA VAL A 348 -17.95 -13.71 -2.38
C VAL A 348 -18.60 -12.88 -3.49
N GLY A 349 -17.90 -11.87 -4.00
CA GLY A 349 -18.38 -11.04 -5.10
C GLY A 349 -17.22 -10.59 -5.99
N PHE A 350 -17.44 -10.61 -7.30
CA PHE A 350 -16.53 -10.11 -8.33
C PHE A 350 -17.37 -9.65 -9.52
N GLN A 351 -17.22 -8.38 -9.91
CA GLN A 351 -17.90 -7.86 -11.10
C GLN A 351 -17.00 -8.04 -12.33
N LYS A 352 -17.38 -8.98 -13.20
CA LYS A 352 -16.63 -9.25 -14.44
C LYS A 352 -17.12 -8.38 -15.59
N ASN A 353 -16.19 -7.67 -16.23
CA ASN A 353 -16.34 -7.07 -17.57
C ASN A 353 -15.45 -7.79 -18.61
N SER A 354 -15.44 -7.31 -19.86
CA SER A 354 -14.67 -7.89 -20.97
C SER A 354 -13.15 -7.70 -20.86
N ASN A 355 -12.68 -6.82 -19.98
CA ASN A 355 -11.26 -6.52 -19.81
C ASN A 355 -10.58 -7.45 -18.81
N TYR A 356 -11.34 -8.26 -18.05
CA TYR A 356 -10.79 -9.31 -17.18
C TYR A 356 -10.70 -10.66 -17.89
N ILE A 357 -9.51 -11.25 -17.88
CA ILE A 357 -9.22 -12.49 -18.62
C ILE A 357 -9.73 -13.71 -17.85
N ASN A 358 -9.46 -13.77 -16.55
CA ASN A 358 -9.85 -14.86 -15.67
C ASN A 358 -10.77 -14.37 -14.55
N ASN A 359 -11.44 -15.33 -13.91
CA ASN A 359 -12.06 -15.08 -12.61
C ASN A 359 -10.97 -15.16 -11.54
N PRO A 360 -11.11 -14.41 -10.43
CA PRO A 360 -10.16 -14.51 -9.34
C PRO A 360 -10.06 -15.95 -8.82
N ALA A 361 -8.84 -16.49 -8.80
CA ALA A 361 -8.56 -17.83 -8.30
C ALA A 361 -7.74 -17.74 -7.00
N VAL A 362 -7.95 -18.71 -6.10
CA VAL A 362 -7.15 -18.85 -4.88
C VAL A 362 -5.89 -19.63 -5.20
N HIS A 363 -4.74 -19.06 -4.87
CA HIS A 363 -3.43 -19.68 -5.12
C HIS A 363 -2.71 -20.07 -3.82
N ALA A 364 -1.66 -20.88 -3.96
CA ALA A 364 -0.73 -21.14 -2.89
C ALA A 364 -0.19 -19.79 -2.38
N PRO A 365 -0.31 -19.51 -1.07
CA PRO A 365 0.03 -18.21 -0.58
C PRO A 365 1.53 -17.99 -0.58
N SER A 366 1.96 -16.82 -1.03
CA SER A 366 3.34 -16.35 -0.97
C SER A 366 3.76 -16.03 0.46
N PHE A 367 2.81 -15.83 1.39
CA PHE A 367 3.07 -15.57 2.80
C PHE A 367 2.30 -16.54 3.70
N PRO A 368 2.89 -17.05 4.79
CA PRO A 368 2.16 -17.88 5.76
C PRO A 368 0.89 -17.20 6.27
N HIS A 369 -0.17 -17.97 6.52
CA HIS A 369 -1.46 -17.48 7.06
C HIS A 369 -2.14 -16.39 6.21
N THR A 370 -1.95 -16.46 4.89
CA THR A 370 -2.65 -15.58 3.96
C THR A 370 -3.43 -16.37 2.93
N SER A 371 -4.36 -15.69 2.26
CA SER A 371 -5.05 -16.17 1.07
C SER A 371 -4.81 -15.16 -0.05
N GLU A 372 -4.45 -15.66 -1.24
CA GLU A 372 -4.11 -14.83 -2.39
C GLU A 372 -5.12 -15.03 -3.50
N PHE A 373 -5.70 -13.92 -3.96
CA PHE A 373 -6.65 -13.87 -5.05
C PHE A 373 -6.01 -13.13 -6.21
N ASP A 374 -5.90 -13.79 -7.36
CA ASP A 374 -5.22 -13.20 -8.51
C ASP A 374 -6.07 -13.07 -9.76
N LEU A 375 -5.75 -12.08 -10.57
CA LEU A 375 -6.40 -11.89 -11.87
C LEU A 375 -5.51 -11.14 -12.86
N PHE A 376 -5.85 -11.35 -14.12
CA PHE A 376 -5.25 -10.73 -15.28
C PHE A 376 -6.27 -9.78 -15.92
N PHE A 377 -5.84 -8.58 -16.29
CA PHE A 377 -6.73 -7.54 -16.81
C PHE A 377 -6.05 -6.66 -17.86
N TYR A 378 -6.86 -6.04 -18.71
CA TYR A 378 -6.40 -5.02 -19.65
C TYR A 378 -6.88 -3.62 -19.24
N VAL A 379 -6.08 -2.60 -19.54
CA VAL A 379 -6.50 -1.18 -19.51
C VAL A 379 -6.09 -0.56 -20.83
N ASP A 380 -7.04 -0.03 -21.57
CA ASP A 380 -6.78 0.61 -22.85
C ASP A 380 -6.24 2.03 -22.67
N PRO A 381 -5.43 2.56 -23.61
CA PRO A 381 -4.94 3.92 -23.50
C PRO A 381 -6.06 4.96 -23.47
N SER A 382 -5.94 5.96 -22.59
CA SER A 382 -6.96 7.00 -22.38
C SER A 382 -8.30 6.45 -21.87
N SER A 383 -8.27 5.31 -21.16
CA SER A 383 -9.43 4.74 -20.48
C SER A 383 -9.17 4.53 -18.99
N GLU A 384 -10.27 4.27 -18.27
CA GLU A 384 -10.26 3.92 -16.86
C GLU A 384 -10.94 2.56 -16.68
N GLU A 385 -10.44 1.76 -15.74
CA GLU A 385 -11.02 0.46 -15.38
C GLU A 385 -11.13 0.38 -13.85
N THR A 386 -12.25 -0.16 -13.37
CA THR A 386 -12.50 -0.38 -11.93
C THR A 386 -12.78 -1.84 -11.66
N LEU A 387 -11.94 -2.44 -10.82
CA LEU A 387 -12.10 -3.79 -10.32
C LEU A 387 -12.81 -3.77 -8.97
N GLU A 388 -13.98 -4.40 -8.90
CA GLU A 388 -14.74 -4.55 -7.65
C GLU A 388 -14.69 -6.00 -7.13
N LEU A 389 -14.21 -6.15 -5.89
CA LEU A 389 -14.12 -7.42 -5.17
C LEU A 389 -14.85 -7.31 -3.83
N THR A 390 -15.60 -8.34 -3.45
CA THR A 390 -16.28 -8.41 -2.16
C THR A 390 -15.77 -9.59 -1.35
N PHE A 391 -15.26 -9.31 -0.15
CA PHE A 391 -14.72 -10.31 0.76
C PHE A 391 -15.56 -10.45 2.02
N LYS A 392 -15.66 -11.66 2.55
CA LYS A 392 -16.19 -11.94 3.89
C LYS A 392 -15.07 -12.48 4.78
N TYR A 393 -14.88 -11.82 5.91
CA TYR A 393 -13.90 -12.25 6.91
C TYR A 393 -14.52 -13.29 7.85
N PRO A 394 -13.71 -14.25 8.33
CA PRO A 394 -14.16 -15.27 9.26
C PRO A 394 -14.28 -14.76 10.70
N GLN A 395 -13.52 -13.71 11.04
CA GLN A 395 -13.51 -13.09 12.36
C GLN A 395 -14.55 -11.98 12.46
N ASN A 396 -15.03 -11.76 13.69
CA ASN A 396 -15.91 -10.65 14.02
C ASN A 396 -15.11 -9.53 14.70
N LEU A 397 -15.65 -8.32 14.66
CA LEU A 397 -15.21 -7.18 15.45
C LEU A 397 -16.38 -6.74 16.35
N LEU A 398 -16.21 -6.93 17.66
CA LEU A 398 -17.23 -6.59 18.65
C LEU A 398 -16.91 -5.25 19.33
N VAL A 399 -17.91 -4.66 19.99
CA VAL A 399 -17.74 -3.42 20.76
C VAL A 399 -16.71 -3.64 21.87
N GLY A 400 -15.75 -2.72 21.99
CA GLY A 400 -14.62 -2.81 22.91
C GLY A 400 -13.41 -3.56 22.35
N ASP A 401 -13.54 -4.23 21.19
CA ASP A 401 -12.39 -4.82 20.51
C ASP A 401 -11.51 -3.72 19.88
N ALA A 402 -10.21 -3.98 19.87
CA ALA A 402 -9.26 -3.29 19.01
C ALA A 402 -8.59 -4.32 18.09
N LYS A 403 -8.55 -4.02 16.80
CA LYS A 403 -7.88 -4.84 15.79
C LYS A 403 -6.90 -3.99 15.01
N LYS A 404 -5.80 -4.61 14.59
CA LYS A 404 -4.87 -4.01 13.65
C LYS A 404 -5.08 -4.62 12.27
N ILE A 405 -4.93 -3.79 11.26
CA ILE A 405 -4.86 -4.23 9.86
C ILE A 405 -3.44 -4.00 9.39
N ASN A 406 -2.70 -5.09 9.18
CA ASN A 406 -1.40 -5.04 8.53
C ASN A 406 -1.59 -4.60 7.08
N ILE A 407 -0.85 -3.58 6.67
CA ILE A 407 -0.80 -3.06 5.32
C ILE A 407 0.58 -3.41 4.77
N PHE A 408 0.64 -4.12 3.65
CA PHE A 408 1.89 -4.28 2.92
C PHE A 408 1.91 -3.44 1.65
N THR A 409 2.98 -2.67 1.48
CA THR A 409 3.25 -1.88 0.28
C THR A 409 4.21 -2.63 -0.64
N GLN A 410 3.90 -2.68 -1.93
CA GLN A 410 4.76 -3.29 -2.94
C GLN A 410 6.01 -2.40 -3.18
N PRO A 411 7.23 -2.99 -3.17
CA PRO A 411 8.44 -2.30 -3.61
C PRO A 411 8.36 -1.85 -5.07
N GLY A 412 8.84 -0.64 -5.37
CA GLY A 412 8.84 -0.04 -6.72
C GLY A 412 7.63 0.83 -7.05
N LEU A 413 6.61 0.87 -6.18
CA LEU A 413 5.50 1.81 -6.34
C LEU A 413 5.95 3.24 -6.05
N ARG A 414 5.70 4.17 -6.98
CA ARG A 414 5.99 5.60 -6.78
C ARG A 414 4.92 6.30 -5.94
N LYS A 415 3.65 6.03 -6.22
CA LYS A 415 2.49 6.60 -5.52
C LYS A 415 1.26 5.74 -5.78
N MET A 416 0.53 5.39 -4.73
CA MET A 416 -0.77 4.76 -4.82
C MET A 416 -1.61 5.15 -3.61
N PRO A 417 -2.63 6.02 -3.77
CA PRO A 417 -3.58 6.33 -2.72
C PRO A 417 -4.38 5.10 -2.30
N ILE A 418 -4.56 4.93 -1.00
CA ILE A 418 -5.37 3.87 -0.40
C ILE A 418 -6.31 4.53 0.61
N GLU A 419 -7.61 4.34 0.41
CA GLU A 419 -8.65 4.80 1.32
C GLU A 419 -9.28 3.59 2.01
N PHE A 420 -9.20 3.55 3.33
CA PHE A 420 -9.93 2.59 4.15
C PHE A 420 -11.16 3.27 4.72
N VAL A 421 -12.34 2.75 4.43
CA VAL A 421 -13.60 3.22 4.99
C VAL A 421 -14.15 2.13 5.89
N PHE A 422 -14.59 2.50 7.09
CA PHE A 422 -15.23 1.61 8.04
C PHE A 422 -16.63 2.12 8.31
N GLN A 423 -17.60 1.22 8.27
CA GLN A 423 -19.01 1.50 8.49
C GLN A 423 -19.50 0.54 9.57
N ALA A 424 -19.79 1.06 10.75
CA ALA A 424 -20.44 0.32 11.81
C ALA A 424 -21.94 0.19 11.54
N PHE A 425 -22.55 -0.78 12.19
CA PHE A 425 -24.00 -0.89 12.28
C PHE A 425 -24.54 0.04 13.38
N GLY A 426 -25.75 0.57 13.21
CA GLY A 426 -26.32 1.57 14.12
C GLY A 426 -25.48 2.85 14.13
N ASP A 427 -25.30 3.44 15.30
CA ASP A 427 -24.54 4.68 15.53
C ASP A 427 -23.23 4.44 16.32
N ALA A 428 -22.76 3.18 16.35
CA ALA A 428 -21.50 2.84 17.00
C ALA A 428 -20.30 3.55 16.35
N ASN A 429 -19.51 4.23 17.16
CA ASN A 429 -18.35 4.98 16.70
C ASN A 429 -17.17 4.05 16.39
N ILE A 430 -16.41 4.35 15.32
CA ILE A 430 -15.16 3.64 14.99
C ILE A 430 -13.99 4.59 15.16
N SER A 431 -13.08 4.31 16.08
CA SER A 431 -11.81 5.05 16.17
C SER A 431 -10.74 4.42 15.29
N ILE A 432 -10.01 5.23 14.53
CA ILE A 432 -8.90 4.79 13.68
C ILE A 432 -7.62 5.53 14.08
N LEU A 433 -6.50 4.80 14.17
CA LEU A 433 -5.17 5.35 14.44
C LEU A 433 -4.18 4.94 13.33
N ASN A 434 -3.08 5.70 13.25
CA ASN A 434 -2.00 5.55 12.27
C ASN A 434 -2.43 5.83 10.82
N CYS A 435 -3.07 6.98 10.58
CA CYS A 435 -3.47 7.41 9.25
C CYS A 435 -2.83 8.76 8.93
N GLU A 436 -2.69 9.09 7.64
CA GLU A 436 -2.27 10.43 7.23
C GLU A 436 -3.41 11.43 7.42
N GLU A 437 -4.61 11.02 7.01
CA GLU A 437 -5.84 11.80 7.19
C GLU A 437 -6.95 10.88 7.72
N VAL A 438 -7.75 11.40 8.66
CA VAL A 438 -8.88 10.70 9.24
C VAL A 438 -10.12 11.58 9.16
N TYR A 439 -11.23 10.98 8.77
CA TYR A 439 -12.55 11.62 8.80
C TYR A 439 -13.53 10.75 9.58
N PHE A 440 -14.35 11.38 10.41
CA PHE A 440 -15.38 10.75 11.23
C PHE A 440 -16.72 11.40 10.96
N ALA A 441 -17.74 10.59 10.71
CA ALA A 441 -19.14 10.99 10.61
C ALA A 441 -20.00 9.85 11.18
N GLU A 442 -20.42 10.02 12.44
CA GLU A 442 -21.23 9.03 13.17
C GLU A 442 -20.63 7.62 13.08
N ASN A 443 -21.35 6.66 12.49
CA ASN A 443 -20.96 5.27 12.29
C ASN A 443 -19.98 5.04 11.12
N ILE A 444 -19.58 6.10 10.41
CA ILE A 444 -18.63 6.04 9.30
C ILE A 444 -17.32 6.69 9.71
N SER A 445 -16.22 5.98 9.46
CA SER A 445 -14.87 6.51 9.67
C SER A 445 -14.01 6.15 8.48
N SER A 446 -13.17 7.08 8.02
CA SER A 446 -12.25 6.81 6.91
C SER A 446 -10.83 7.20 7.25
N CYS A 447 -9.89 6.49 6.64
CA CYS A 447 -8.46 6.60 6.83
C CYS A 447 -7.78 6.57 5.47
N SER A 448 -7.09 7.65 5.13
CA SER A 448 -6.30 7.76 3.91
C SER A 448 -4.83 7.53 4.21
N VAL A 449 -4.18 6.72 3.38
CA VAL A 449 -2.73 6.49 3.40
C VAL A 449 -2.20 6.42 1.97
N ILE A 450 -0.92 6.76 1.76
CA ILE A 450 -0.32 6.77 0.42
C ILE A 450 0.87 5.81 0.38
N ALA A 451 0.75 4.71 -0.38
CA ALA A 451 1.89 3.85 -0.66
C ALA A 451 2.90 4.58 -1.59
N PRO A 452 4.22 4.42 -1.38
CA PRO A 452 4.87 3.44 -0.50
C PRO A 452 5.04 3.89 0.96
N ASN A 453 4.70 5.13 1.33
CA ASN A 453 4.88 5.66 2.69
C ASN A 453 3.81 5.22 3.70
N ALA A 454 2.85 4.39 3.29
CA ALA A 454 1.81 3.89 4.16
C ALA A 454 2.42 3.15 5.38
N PRO A 455 1.82 3.29 6.57
CA PRO A 455 2.28 2.62 7.77
C PRO A 455 2.13 1.10 7.64
N GLU A 456 2.92 0.35 8.41
CA GLU A 456 2.84 -1.13 8.43
C GLU A 456 1.48 -1.65 8.92
N PHE A 457 0.78 -0.87 9.74
CA PHE A 457 -0.59 -1.19 10.17
C PHE A 457 -1.39 0.06 10.53
N ILE A 458 -2.71 -0.05 10.36
CA ILE A 458 -3.70 0.84 10.98
C ILE A 458 -4.36 0.11 12.15
N SER A 459 -4.77 0.85 13.18
CA SER A 459 -5.52 0.28 14.30
C SER A 459 -6.95 0.78 14.25
N ILE A 460 -7.91 -0.14 14.37
CA ILE A 460 -9.33 0.15 14.46
C ILE A 460 -9.86 -0.32 15.81
N SER A 461 -10.77 0.43 16.39
CA SER A 461 -11.51 0.00 17.57
C SER A 461 -12.96 0.43 17.47
N LEU A 462 -13.86 -0.53 17.69
CA LEU A 462 -15.29 -0.29 17.72
C LEU A 462 -15.65 0.17 19.13
N GLN A 463 -16.05 1.43 19.24
CA GLN A 463 -16.46 2.04 20.49
C GLN A 463 -17.93 1.74 20.76
N LYS A 464 -18.30 1.79 22.04
CA LYS A 464 -19.71 1.72 22.40
C LYS A 464 -20.40 3.00 21.93
N ASP A 465 -21.58 2.84 21.38
CA ASP A 465 -22.51 3.95 21.21
C ASP A 465 -22.95 4.48 22.59
N GLU A 466 -22.77 5.77 22.82
CA GLU A 466 -23.19 6.46 24.04
C GLU A 466 -24.37 7.40 23.79
N THR A 467 -24.82 7.55 22.53
CA THR A 467 -26.03 8.31 22.22
C THR A 467 -27.26 7.44 22.42
N PHE A 468 -28.39 8.11 22.54
CA PHE A 468 -29.66 7.46 22.81
C PHE A 468 -30.65 7.90 21.74
N PRO A 469 -31.60 7.03 21.33
CA PRO A 469 -32.63 7.41 20.40
C PRO A 469 -33.45 8.59 20.90
N ILE A 470 -33.48 9.65 20.10
CA ILE A 470 -34.23 10.86 20.36
C ILE A 470 -35.55 10.74 19.61
N PHE A 471 -36.67 10.97 20.31
CA PHE A 471 -37.96 11.16 19.65
C PHE A 471 -37.94 12.46 18.84
N GLU A 472 -38.06 12.36 17.52
CA GLU A 472 -37.99 13.49 16.60
C GLU A 472 -39.38 14.07 16.34
N ASP A 473 -40.32 13.21 15.94
CA ASP A 473 -41.65 13.66 15.54
C ASP A 473 -42.72 12.56 15.65
N VAL A 474 -43.98 12.99 15.66
CA VAL A 474 -45.16 12.15 15.51
C VAL A 474 -45.91 12.54 14.23
N ILE A 475 -46.10 11.56 13.36
CA ILE A 475 -46.89 11.68 12.14
C ILE A 475 -48.24 11.00 12.37
N TYR A 476 -49.31 11.71 12.02
CA TYR A 476 -50.68 11.20 12.11
C TYR A 476 -51.19 10.85 10.71
N GLU A 477 -51.59 9.59 10.53
CA GLU A 477 -52.20 9.05 9.33
C GLU A 477 -53.65 8.63 9.61
N GLU A 478 -54.48 8.54 8.57
CA GLU A 478 -55.89 8.15 8.68
C GLU A 478 -56.66 8.95 9.78
N ASP A 479 -56.55 10.28 9.74
CA ASP A 479 -57.16 11.19 10.72
C ASP A 479 -56.79 10.90 12.19
N GLY A 480 -55.59 10.36 12.42
CA GLY A 480 -55.08 10.03 13.75
C GLY A 480 -55.49 8.64 14.24
N LYS A 481 -55.99 7.77 13.35
CA LYS A 481 -56.18 6.35 13.63
C LYS A 481 -54.88 5.55 13.54
N LYS A 482 -53.94 6.01 12.71
CA LYS A 482 -52.58 5.48 12.63
C LYS A 482 -51.58 6.55 13.07
N ILE A 483 -50.65 6.16 13.92
CA ILE A 483 -49.64 7.05 14.50
C ILE A 483 -48.28 6.47 14.16
N ARG A 484 -47.39 7.30 13.63
CA ARG A 484 -45.99 6.94 13.41
C ARG A 484 -45.10 7.82 14.27
N LEU A 485 -44.44 7.22 15.25
CA LEU A 485 -43.45 7.87 16.10
C LEU A 485 -42.08 7.72 15.43
N GLN A 486 -41.41 8.83 15.14
CA GLN A 486 -40.13 8.89 14.43
C GLN A 486 -38.99 9.17 15.41
N PHE A 487 -37.86 8.50 15.21
CA PHE A 487 -36.68 8.59 16.07
C PHE A 487 -35.41 8.89 15.27
N SER A 488 -34.41 9.43 15.96
CA SER A 488 -33.10 9.79 15.38
C SER A 488 -32.29 8.57 14.95
N GLU A 489 -32.51 7.42 15.59
CA GLU A 489 -31.69 6.21 15.47
C GLU A 489 -32.57 4.96 15.33
N GLU A 490 -32.02 3.85 14.83
CA GLU A 490 -32.77 2.61 14.63
C GLU A 490 -33.05 1.92 15.98
N LEU A 491 -34.25 1.39 16.15
CA LEU A 491 -34.72 0.76 17.38
C LEU A 491 -34.77 -0.76 17.25
N GLU A 492 -34.42 -1.48 18.31
CA GLU A 492 -34.83 -2.89 18.46
C GLU A 492 -36.37 -2.99 18.58
N PRO A 493 -36.98 -4.16 18.32
CA PRO A 493 -38.42 -4.32 18.44
C PRO A 493 -38.92 -3.96 19.86
N VAL A 494 -39.70 -2.88 19.95
CA VAL A 494 -40.25 -2.40 21.23
C VAL A 494 -41.70 -2.81 21.43
N MET A 495 -42.16 -2.75 22.68
CA MET A 495 -43.57 -2.92 23.03
C MET A 495 -44.19 -1.60 23.48
N VAL A 496 -45.28 -1.19 22.81
CA VAL A 496 -46.11 -0.09 23.29
C VAL A 496 -47.09 -0.66 24.31
N LYS A 497 -46.85 -0.36 25.59
CA LYS A 497 -47.64 -0.88 26.71
C LYS A 497 -49.04 -0.27 26.74
N ASP A 498 -49.09 1.05 26.72
CA ASP A 498 -50.32 1.81 26.91
C ASP A 498 -50.27 3.13 26.15
N ILE A 499 -51.44 3.61 25.72
CA ILE A 499 -51.65 5.00 25.29
C ILE A 499 -52.74 5.59 26.16
N ILE A 500 -52.39 6.64 26.92
CA ILE A 500 -53.30 7.27 27.87
C ILE A 500 -53.64 8.68 27.41
N LEU A 501 -54.91 8.93 27.14
CA LEU A 501 -55.45 10.28 26.98
C LEU A 501 -55.42 10.99 28.33
N VAL A 502 -54.82 12.17 28.39
CA VAL A 502 -54.82 13.05 29.56
C VAL A 502 -55.51 14.37 29.21
N GLU A 503 -56.55 14.70 29.96
CA GLU A 503 -57.29 15.96 29.85
C GLU A 503 -56.95 16.91 31.01
N LYS A 504 -56.55 18.15 30.70
CA LYS A 504 -56.22 19.18 31.70
C LYS A 504 -57.31 20.25 31.85
N ASN A 505 -57.57 20.68 33.09
CA ASN A 505 -58.47 21.81 33.36
C ASN A 505 -57.83 23.17 33.01
N ARG A 506 -58.61 24.25 33.18
CA ARG A 506 -58.15 25.65 33.03
C ARG A 506 -56.97 26.02 33.96
N LYS A 507 -56.71 25.23 35.01
CA LYS A 507 -55.59 25.40 35.97
C LYS A 507 -54.46 24.38 35.73
N ASN A 508 -54.40 23.74 34.56
CA ASN A 508 -53.42 22.71 34.17
C ASN A 508 -53.36 21.44 35.03
N LYS A 509 -54.36 21.16 35.87
CA LYS A 509 -54.47 19.88 36.60
C LYS A 509 -55.12 18.81 35.73
N ASN A 510 -54.57 17.60 35.77
CA ASN A 510 -55.14 16.42 35.11
C ASN A 510 -56.51 16.09 35.73
N ILE A 511 -57.54 15.90 34.90
CA ILE A 511 -58.91 15.63 35.35
C ILE A 511 -59.41 14.25 34.91
N LYS A 512 -58.97 13.77 33.75
CA LYS A 512 -59.39 12.48 33.19
C LYS A 512 -58.22 11.78 32.53
N ALA A 513 -58.12 10.47 32.77
CA ALA A 513 -57.22 9.54 32.11
C ALA A 513 -58.07 8.43 31.44
N LYS A 514 -57.86 8.16 30.15
CA LYS A 514 -58.54 7.07 29.44
C LYS A 514 -57.53 6.29 28.60
N ASN A 515 -57.52 4.98 28.73
CA ASN A 515 -56.70 4.11 27.89
C ASN A 515 -57.28 4.04 26.47
N ILE A 516 -56.40 4.13 25.49
CA ILE A 516 -56.72 3.98 24.07
C ILE A 516 -56.38 2.55 23.66
N VAL A 517 -57.31 1.91 22.95
CA VAL A 517 -57.14 0.52 22.51
C VAL A 517 -56.20 0.49 21.31
N ILE A 518 -55.07 -0.19 21.48
CA ILE A 518 -54.07 -0.45 20.43
C ILE A 518 -54.50 -1.71 19.68
N ARG A 519 -54.60 -1.63 18.36
CA ARG A 519 -54.94 -2.76 17.49
C ARG A 519 -53.70 -3.54 17.06
N SER A 520 -52.64 -2.83 16.68
CA SER A 520 -51.37 -3.44 16.31
C SER A 520 -50.23 -2.43 16.43
N VAL A 521 -49.03 -2.94 16.69
CA VAL A 521 -47.78 -2.17 16.66
C VAL A 521 -46.87 -2.83 15.62
N VAL A 522 -46.32 -2.03 14.72
CA VAL A 522 -45.33 -2.46 13.74
C VAL A 522 -44.06 -1.65 13.98
N ASN A 523 -42.97 -2.34 14.28
CA ASN A 523 -41.65 -1.72 14.40
C ASN A 523 -41.06 -1.56 13.00
N ALA A 524 -40.62 -0.36 12.67
CA ALA A 524 -39.94 -0.01 11.43
C ALA A 524 -38.58 0.61 11.75
N PRO A 525 -37.64 0.65 10.78
CA PRO A 525 -36.37 1.34 11.00
C PRO A 525 -36.62 2.79 11.44
N ARG A 526 -36.07 3.17 12.59
CA ARG A 526 -36.23 4.49 13.23
C ARG A 526 -37.68 4.90 13.54
N ALA A 527 -38.64 3.97 13.54
CA ALA A 527 -40.04 4.33 13.75
C ALA A 527 -40.88 3.24 14.41
N ILE A 528 -41.92 3.68 15.13
CA ILE A 528 -42.95 2.80 15.68
C ILE A 528 -44.28 3.20 15.06
N GLU A 529 -44.88 2.29 14.30
CA GLU A 529 -46.22 2.47 13.73
C GLU A 529 -47.27 1.83 14.63
N ILE A 530 -48.24 2.61 15.06
CA ILE A 530 -49.29 2.19 15.98
C ILE A 530 -50.63 2.38 15.27
N LEU A 531 -51.36 1.27 15.11
CA LEU A 531 -52.73 1.29 14.63
C LEU A 531 -53.67 1.22 15.84
N LEU A 532 -54.61 2.15 15.90
CA LEU A 532 -55.61 2.24 16.97
C LEU A 532 -56.95 1.69 16.50
N ASP A 533 -57.78 1.28 17.47
CA ASP A 533 -59.16 0.87 17.18
C ASP A 533 -60.01 2.06 16.71
N GLN A 534 -59.78 3.24 17.30
CA GLN A 534 -60.50 4.48 17.00
C GLN A 534 -59.52 5.64 16.79
N PRO A 535 -59.86 6.64 15.93
CA PRO A 535 -59.04 7.83 15.74
C PRO A 535 -58.85 8.63 17.05
N LEU A 536 -57.68 9.24 17.21
CA LEU A 536 -57.43 10.16 18.32
C LEU A 536 -58.26 11.45 18.15
N ASN A 537 -58.82 11.94 19.26
CA ASN A 537 -59.58 13.19 19.30
C ASN A 537 -58.74 14.32 19.93
N PHE A 538 -58.23 15.20 19.07
CA PHE A 538 -57.38 16.31 19.48
C PHE A 538 -58.18 17.60 19.69
N GLU A 539 -58.62 17.81 20.93
CA GLU A 539 -59.17 19.10 21.39
C GLU A 539 -58.15 19.89 22.22
N LYS A 540 -58.39 21.19 22.38
CA LYS A 540 -57.56 22.07 23.22
C LYS A 540 -57.47 21.51 24.65
N ARG A 541 -56.24 21.26 25.14
CA ARG A 541 -55.90 20.66 26.46
C ARG A 541 -56.09 19.14 26.59
N LYS A 542 -56.22 18.42 25.47
CA LYS A 542 -56.08 16.97 25.41
C LYS A 542 -54.71 16.61 24.81
N PHE A 543 -53.97 15.76 25.48
CA PHE A 543 -52.73 15.17 24.96
C PHE A 543 -52.71 13.68 25.32
N TYR A 544 -51.91 12.92 24.58
CA TYR A 544 -51.80 11.49 24.77
C TYR A 544 -50.38 11.18 25.22
N THR A 545 -50.24 10.34 26.24
CA THR A 545 -48.94 9.79 26.63
C THR A 545 -48.87 8.36 26.13
N VAL A 546 -47.88 8.10 25.26
CA VAL A 546 -47.52 6.76 24.80
C VAL A 546 -46.46 6.22 25.75
N PHE A 547 -46.73 5.07 26.35
CA PHE A 547 -45.83 4.36 27.26
C PHE A 547 -45.17 3.22 26.49
N ILE A 548 -43.85 3.29 26.36
CA ILE A 548 -43.04 2.29 25.65
C ILE A 548 -42.17 1.57 26.67
N GLU A 549 -42.21 0.24 26.66
CA GLU A 549 -41.36 -0.63 27.49
C GLU A 549 -40.35 -1.37 26.62
N GLY A 550 -39.19 -1.67 27.20
CA GLY A 550 -38.09 -2.32 26.48
C GLY A 550 -37.57 -1.46 25.32
N PHE A 551 -37.50 -0.15 25.52
CA PHE A 551 -37.07 0.79 24.49
C PHE A 551 -35.54 0.77 24.40
N SER A 552 -35.00 0.19 23.34
CA SER A 552 -33.56 0.20 23.09
C SER A 552 -33.24 0.48 21.62
N ASP A 553 -32.08 1.08 21.39
CA ASP A 553 -31.51 1.12 20.05
C ASP A 553 -30.95 -0.24 19.65
N VAL A 554 -30.59 -0.35 18.37
CA VAL A 554 -29.89 -1.51 17.82
C VAL A 554 -28.42 -1.60 18.24
N SER A 555 -27.88 -0.56 18.90
CA SER A 555 -26.54 -0.52 19.49
C SER A 555 -26.49 -1.08 20.93
N GLY A 556 -27.65 -1.38 21.54
CA GLY A 556 -27.78 -1.98 22.87
C GLY A 556 -27.94 -0.99 24.04
N ASN A 557 -28.26 0.29 23.80
CA ASN A 557 -28.59 1.23 24.87
C ASN A 557 -30.06 1.06 25.28
N ILE A 558 -30.29 0.66 26.54
CA ILE A 558 -31.60 0.25 27.06
C ILE A 558 -32.22 1.36 27.92
N PHE A 559 -33.51 1.63 27.69
CA PHE A 559 -34.41 2.32 28.60
C PHE A 559 -35.45 1.34 29.18
N GLU A 560 -35.57 1.31 30.50
CA GLU A 560 -36.61 0.52 31.17
C GLU A 560 -38.02 1.00 30.76
N GLN A 561 -38.21 2.32 30.63
CA GLN A 561 -39.47 2.93 30.22
C GLN A 561 -39.25 4.28 29.53
N TYR A 562 -39.87 4.47 28.36
CA TYR A 562 -39.82 5.73 27.62
C TYR A 562 -41.23 6.26 27.37
N ASN A 563 -41.50 7.50 27.80
CA ASN A 563 -42.84 8.09 27.77
C ASN A 563 -42.87 9.27 26.78
N ILE A 564 -43.68 9.16 25.73
CA ILE A 564 -43.79 10.17 24.68
C ILE A 564 -45.13 10.88 24.81
N VAL A 565 -45.09 12.21 24.95
CA VAL A 565 -46.31 13.02 24.95
C VAL A 565 -46.57 13.51 23.53
N ILE A 566 -47.71 13.10 22.95
CA ILE A 566 -48.14 13.49 21.62
C ILE A 566 -49.40 14.37 21.67
N ALA A 567 -49.41 15.41 20.85
CA ALA A 567 -50.51 16.34 20.66
C ALA A 567 -50.52 16.85 19.21
N TYR A 568 -51.68 17.29 18.72
CA TYR A 568 -51.82 17.73 17.33
C TYR A 568 -50.96 18.98 17.04
N PRO A 569 -50.35 19.11 15.85
CA PRO A 569 -49.37 20.18 15.53
C PRO A 569 -49.86 21.60 15.79
N LYS A 570 -51.16 21.87 15.63
CA LYS A 570 -51.78 23.18 15.94
C LYS A 570 -51.71 23.58 17.43
N TYR A 571 -51.35 22.63 18.30
CA TYR A 571 -51.27 22.76 19.75
C TYR A 571 -49.94 22.23 20.32
N LYS A 572 -48.94 21.93 19.46
CA LYS A 572 -47.58 21.52 19.87
C LYS A 572 -46.89 22.62 20.68
#